data_AF-B4GF81-F1
#
_entry.id   AF-B4GF81-F1
#
_cell.length_a   1.000
_cell.length_b   1.000
_cell.length_c   1.000
_cell.angle_alpha   90.00
_cell.angle_beta   90.00
_cell.angle_gamma   90.00
#
_symmetry.space_group_name_H-M   'P 1'
#
loop_
_entity.id
_entity.type
_entity.pdbx_description
1 polymer ?
#
loop_
_entity_poly.entity_id
_entity_poly.type
_entity_poly.pdbx_seq_one_letter_code
_entity_poly.pdbx_strand_id
1 'polypeptide(L)'
;MFFRDDFLVSVDFDEQENTGSPLGMAMPPVTVSVPPVVEEFCTAPDALGNCGGSKPLPASSDVASNVGSAGGDVKERSCDSLVMCIVTTLNQGLRNGGGIGDILRAPSSKEGLFVARVIYDLLFFFIVIIIVLNLIFGVIIDTFADLRSEKQQKEAILKTTCFVCSLNRSAFDNKTVSFEEHIKSEHNMWHYLYFIVLVKVKDPTEFTGPESYVYAMVKAGILEWFPRLRAMSLAAVDADGEQIELRSMQTQLLETQLLIKNLSTQLHELKDHMTEQRKQKQRLGLLNTTANSLLPFQ
;
A
#
# COMPACT_ATOMS: atom_id res chain seq x y z
N MET A 1 -8.41 -40.39 -9.32
CA MET A 1 -7.64 -40.35 -8.07
C MET A 1 -8.63 -40.52 -6.92
N PHE A 2 -8.50 -41.60 -6.15
CA PHE A 2 -9.19 -42.03 -4.92
C PHE A 2 -10.72 -41.83 -4.71
N PHE A 3 -11.33 -40.71 -5.11
CA PHE A 3 -12.75 -40.36 -4.82
C PHE A 3 -13.53 -39.90 -6.07
N ARG A 4 -13.13 -40.35 -7.27
CA ARG A 4 -13.74 -39.93 -8.54
C ARG A 4 -15.24 -40.24 -8.60
N ASP A 5 -15.65 -41.38 -8.05
CA ASP A 5 -17.03 -41.88 -8.11
C ASP A 5 -17.97 -41.21 -7.09
N ASP A 6 -17.45 -40.36 -6.20
CA ASP A 6 -18.23 -39.74 -5.13
C ASP A 6 -18.80 -38.36 -5.51
N PHE A 7 -18.38 -37.80 -6.64
CA PHE A 7 -18.85 -36.52 -7.17
C PHE A 7 -20.12 -36.69 -8.01
N LEU A 8 -21.22 -36.88 -7.29
CA LEU A 8 -22.57 -36.98 -7.86
C LEU A 8 -23.32 -35.68 -7.56
N VAL A 9 -23.62 -34.91 -8.61
CA VAL A 9 -24.38 -33.66 -8.50
C VAL A 9 -25.80 -33.92 -8.97
N SER A 10 -26.80 -33.53 -8.18
CA SER A 10 -28.19 -33.55 -8.64
C SER A 10 -28.37 -32.50 -9.73
N VAL A 11 -28.87 -32.93 -10.89
CA VAL A 11 -29.15 -32.07 -12.03
C VAL A 11 -30.64 -32.08 -12.31
N ASP A 12 -31.23 -30.90 -12.42
CA ASP A 12 -32.59 -30.75 -12.91
C ASP A 12 -32.53 -30.72 -14.44
N PHE A 13 -33.14 -31.71 -15.08
CA PHE A 13 -33.35 -31.70 -16.51
C PHE A 13 -34.65 -30.95 -16.80
N ASP A 14 -34.58 -29.87 -17.56
CA ASP A 14 -35.78 -29.26 -18.13
C ASP A 14 -36.40 -30.24 -19.14
N GLU A 15 -37.40 -31.01 -18.71
CA GLU A 15 -38.25 -31.80 -19.61
C GLU A 15 -39.06 -30.85 -20.49
N GLN A 16 -38.62 -30.66 -21.73
CA GLN A 16 -39.45 -30.03 -22.75
C GLN A 16 -40.49 -31.06 -23.22
N GLU A 17 -41.60 -31.19 -22.47
CA GLU A 17 -42.74 -32.05 -22.82
C GLU A 17 -43.33 -31.66 -24.18
N ASN A 18 -43.13 -32.52 -25.17
CA ASN A 18 -43.86 -32.48 -26.44
C ASN A 18 -45.10 -33.39 -26.32
N THR A 19 -46.14 -32.93 -25.63
CA THR A 19 -47.48 -33.54 -25.67
C THR A 19 -48.49 -32.54 -26.21
N GLY A 20 -49.04 -32.83 -27.38
CA GLY A 20 -49.97 -31.96 -28.07
C GLY A 20 -51.36 -31.92 -27.40
N SER A 21 -51.87 -30.72 -27.16
CA SER A 21 -53.31 -30.43 -27.15
C SER A 21 -53.52 -28.95 -27.53
N PRO A 22 -54.53 -28.62 -28.38
CA PRO A 22 -54.70 -27.26 -28.89
C PRO A 22 -55.67 -26.45 -28.03
N LEU A 23 -55.35 -25.19 -27.77
CA LEU A 23 -56.20 -24.00 -27.96
C LEU A 23 -55.78 -22.85 -27.02
N GLY A 24 -55.36 -21.74 -27.65
CA GLY A 24 -55.81 -20.41 -27.20
C GLY A 24 -54.75 -19.41 -26.73
N MET A 25 -54.49 -18.43 -27.61
CA MET A 25 -54.01 -17.05 -27.36
C MET A 25 -52.47 -16.88 -27.22
N ALA A 26 -51.74 -16.47 -28.27
CA ALA A 26 -51.53 -15.08 -28.76
C ALA A 26 -50.84 -14.20 -27.68
N MET A 27 -49.66 -13.58 -27.85
CA MET A 27 -48.88 -13.12 -29.00
C MET A 27 -47.45 -12.67 -28.50
N PRO A 28 -46.49 -12.25 -29.38
CA PRO A 28 -45.03 -12.57 -29.32
C PRO A 28 -44.15 -11.32 -28.91
N PRO A 29 -42.79 -11.18 -29.12
CA PRO A 29 -41.99 -11.84 -30.16
C PRO A 29 -40.44 -12.03 -30.04
N VAL A 30 -39.89 -12.68 -31.09
CA VAL A 30 -38.53 -12.52 -31.70
C VAL A 30 -37.36 -13.16 -30.90
N THR A 31 -36.51 -14.09 -31.39
CA THR A 31 -35.99 -14.40 -32.73
C THR A 31 -35.33 -15.80 -32.81
N VAL A 32 -35.47 -16.43 -33.98
CA VAL A 32 -34.47 -17.22 -34.76
C VAL A 32 -34.05 -18.62 -34.26
N SER A 33 -34.49 -19.63 -35.00
CA SER A 33 -33.62 -20.74 -35.43
C SER A 33 -34.20 -21.51 -36.63
N VAL A 34 -33.37 -21.62 -37.68
CA VAL A 34 -33.52 -22.49 -38.88
C VAL A 34 -33.02 -23.90 -38.50
N PRO A 35 -33.61 -25.01 -39.00
CA PRO A 35 -33.37 -26.35 -38.45
C PRO A 35 -32.14 -27.05 -39.07
N PRO A 36 -31.56 -28.07 -38.41
CA PRO A 36 -30.53 -28.91 -39.01
C PRO A 36 -31.16 -30.03 -39.84
N VAL A 37 -30.64 -30.21 -41.05
CA VAL A 37 -30.93 -31.33 -41.94
C VAL A 37 -30.14 -32.55 -41.46
N VAL A 38 -30.81 -33.68 -41.27
CA VAL A 38 -30.19 -34.99 -41.07
C VAL A 38 -29.80 -35.57 -42.44
N GLU A 39 -28.50 -35.72 -42.70
CA GLU A 39 -28.00 -36.48 -43.84
C GLU A 39 -27.94 -37.98 -43.48
N GLU A 40 -28.82 -38.78 -44.08
CA GLU A 40 -28.68 -40.23 -44.19
C GLU A 40 -27.61 -40.54 -45.26
N PHE A 41 -26.45 -41.07 -44.83
CA PHE A 41 -25.43 -41.57 -45.74
C PHE A 41 -25.62 -43.09 -45.95
N CYS A 42 -26.07 -43.48 -47.15
CA CYS A 42 -25.97 -44.86 -47.63
C CYS A 42 -24.66 -45.03 -48.43
N THR A 43 -23.79 -45.97 -48.05
CA THR A 43 -22.61 -46.32 -48.84
C THR A 43 -22.97 -47.30 -49.96
N ALA A 44 -22.99 -46.75 -51.18
CA ALA A 44 -23.04 -47.41 -52.51
C ALA A 44 -24.37 -48.07 -52.96
N PRO A 45 -24.91 -47.71 -54.15
CA PRO A 45 -26.03 -48.41 -54.77
C PRO A 45 -25.56 -49.40 -55.85
N ASP A 46 -26.13 -50.60 -55.86
CA ASP A 46 -26.19 -51.46 -57.05
C ASP A 46 -27.52 -51.28 -57.79
N ALA A 47 -27.53 -51.55 -59.09
CA ALA A 47 -28.53 -51.13 -60.08
C ALA A 47 -29.90 -51.83 -59.99
N LEU A 48 -30.61 -51.71 -58.86
CA LEU A 48 -32.08 -51.72 -58.73
C LEU A 48 -32.42 -51.48 -57.25
N GLY A 49 -32.60 -50.22 -56.86
CA GLY A 49 -32.69 -49.79 -55.46
C GLY A 49 -33.87 -50.38 -54.67
N ASN A 50 -33.60 -51.36 -53.80
CA ASN A 50 -34.51 -51.79 -52.74
C ASN A 50 -33.73 -52.31 -51.51
N CYS A 51 -33.87 -51.66 -50.35
CA CYS A 51 -33.31 -52.14 -49.07
C CYS A 51 -34.39 -52.91 -48.29
N GLY A 52 -34.38 -54.24 -48.41
CA GLY A 52 -35.22 -55.16 -47.63
C GLY A 52 -34.58 -55.54 -46.29
N GLY A 53 -35.39 -55.58 -45.23
CA GLY A 53 -34.91 -55.78 -43.86
C GLY A 53 -34.48 -57.21 -43.48
N SER A 54 -33.60 -57.31 -42.49
CA SER A 54 -33.42 -58.51 -41.65
C SER A 54 -32.64 -58.20 -40.36
N LYS A 55 -33.35 -58.30 -39.21
CA LYS A 55 -33.00 -58.89 -37.91
C LYS A 55 -31.55 -58.75 -37.35
N PRO A 56 -31.35 -58.20 -36.11
CA PRO A 56 -30.12 -58.41 -35.35
C PRO A 56 -30.24 -59.54 -34.32
N LEU A 57 -29.16 -60.33 -34.21
CA LEU A 57 -28.81 -61.19 -33.07
C LEU A 57 -27.66 -60.53 -32.25
N PRO A 58 -27.38 -60.99 -31.02
CA PRO A 58 -27.22 -60.12 -29.85
C PRO A 58 -25.77 -59.83 -29.47
N ALA A 59 -25.55 -58.71 -28.76
CA ALA A 59 -24.33 -58.43 -28.03
C ALA A 59 -24.66 -58.16 -26.54
N SER A 60 -24.22 -59.12 -25.72
CA SER A 60 -23.74 -59.03 -24.33
C SER A 60 -24.36 -57.99 -23.38
N SER A 61 -25.14 -58.54 -22.45
CA SER A 61 -25.42 -58.13 -21.07
C SER A 61 -24.36 -57.25 -20.38
N ASP A 62 -24.80 -56.18 -19.72
CA ASP A 62 -24.47 -55.92 -18.32
C ASP A 62 -25.50 -55.00 -17.62
N VAL A 63 -26.08 -55.58 -16.55
CA VAL A 63 -26.66 -55.02 -15.32
C VAL A 63 -27.83 -54.02 -15.41
N ALA A 64 -29.02 -54.60 -15.16
CA ALA A 64 -30.26 -53.92 -14.81
C ALA A 64 -30.12 -53.00 -13.58
N SER A 65 -30.53 -51.74 -13.74
CA SER A 65 -30.95 -50.90 -12.61
C SER A 65 -32.47 -50.97 -12.52
N ASN A 66 -32.95 -51.57 -11.42
CA ASN A 66 -34.35 -51.63 -11.04
C ASN A 66 -34.94 -50.21 -10.95
N VAL A 67 -35.80 -49.83 -11.90
CA VAL A 67 -36.63 -48.62 -11.78
C VAL A 67 -37.94 -49.01 -11.11
N GLY A 68 -37.96 -48.92 -9.78
CA GLY A 68 -39.16 -48.74 -9.00
C GLY A 68 -39.51 -47.25 -8.97
N SER A 69 -40.72 -46.91 -9.43
CA SER A 69 -41.25 -45.56 -9.51
C SER A 69 -41.38 -44.89 -8.12
N ALA A 70 -40.66 -43.80 -7.92
CA ALA A 70 -40.96 -42.66 -7.04
C ALA A 70 -39.91 -41.56 -7.32
N GLY A 71 -40.35 -40.34 -7.61
CA GLY A 71 -39.52 -39.23 -8.15
C GLY A 71 -38.13 -39.09 -7.52
N GLY A 72 -37.11 -39.56 -8.24
CA GLY A 72 -35.72 -39.54 -7.80
C GLY A 72 -34.92 -38.57 -8.64
N ASP A 73 -34.32 -37.58 -7.99
CA ASP A 73 -33.38 -36.61 -8.57
C ASP A 73 -32.33 -37.34 -9.42
N VAL A 74 -32.20 -36.96 -10.70
CA VAL A 74 -31.18 -37.53 -11.58
C VAL A 74 -29.81 -37.00 -11.13
N LYS A 75 -28.89 -37.90 -10.79
CA LYS A 75 -27.54 -37.55 -10.33
C LYS A 75 -26.52 -37.78 -11.44
N GLU A 76 -25.79 -36.73 -11.83
CA GLU A 76 -24.75 -36.77 -12.86
C GLU A 76 -23.34 -36.79 -12.26
N ARG A 77 -22.42 -37.52 -12.90
CA ARG A 77 -21.00 -37.61 -12.53
C ARG A 77 -20.24 -36.38 -13.00
N SER A 78 -19.94 -35.46 -12.09
CA SER A 78 -19.31 -34.17 -12.43
C SER A 78 -17.77 -34.17 -12.48
N CYS A 79 -17.10 -35.29 -12.17
CA CYS A 79 -15.62 -35.38 -12.10
C CYS A 79 -15.00 -36.35 -13.13
N ASP A 80 -15.49 -36.36 -14.37
CA ASP A 80 -14.89 -37.18 -15.43
C ASP A 80 -13.62 -36.58 -16.07
N SER A 81 -13.50 -35.25 -16.03
CA SER A 81 -12.29 -34.50 -16.39
C SER A 81 -11.71 -33.79 -15.18
N LEU A 82 -10.38 -33.66 -15.12
CA LEU A 82 -9.68 -32.97 -14.03
C LEU A 82 -10.14 -31.51 -13.89
N VAL A 83 -10.38 -30.84 -15.02
CA VAL A 83 -10.82 -29.43 -15.04
C VAL A 83 -12.23 -29.31 -14.48
N MET A 84 -13.15 -30.19 -14.89
CA MET A 84 -14.51 -30.22 -14.35
C MET A 84 -14.49 -30.49 -12.84
N CYS A 85 -13.61 -31.38 -12.39
CA CYS A 85 -13.51 -31.67 -10.97
C CYS A 85 -13.01 -30.48 -10.13
N ILE A 86 -12.04 -29.71 -10.64
CA ILE A 86 -11.57 -28.48 -10.01
C ILE A 86 -12.69 -27.44 -9.97
N VAL A 87 -13.39 -27.21 -11.09
CA VAL A 87 -14.47 -26.23 -11.19
C VAL A 87 -15.64 -26.60 -10.26
N THR A 88 -16.07 -27.86 -10.25
CA THR A 88 -17.13 -28.34 -9.35
C THR A 88 -16.71 -28.23 -7.89
N THR A 89 -15.45 -28.53 -7.55
CA THR A 89 -14.93 -28.39 -6.18
C THR A 89 -14.88 -26.93 -5.74
N LEU A 90 -14.46 -26.02 -6.61
CA LEU A 90 -14.40 -24.58 -6.29
C LEU A 90 -15.80 -23.97 -6.21
N ASN A 91 -16.68 -24.25 -7.16
CA ASN A 91 -18.01 -23.67 -7.19
C ASN A 91 -18.87 -24.22 -6.05
N GLN A 92 -19.03 -25.54 -5.99
CA GLN A 92 -19.93 -26.17 -5.02
C GLN A 92 -19.29 -26.29 -3.63
N GLY A 93 -17.97 -26.50 -3.54
CA GLY A 93 -17.29 -26.62 -2.26
C GLY A 93 -17.14 -25.30 -1.51
N LEU A 94 -16.93 -24.17 -2.20
CA LEU A 94 -16.80 -22.85 -1.56
C LEU A 94 -18.16 -22.19 -1.30
N ARG A 95 -19.14 -22.37 -2.19
CA ARG A 95 -20.42 -21.64 -2.15
C ARG A 95 -21.40 -22.19 -1.10
N ASN A 96 -21.38 -23.49 -0.82
CA ASN A 96 -22.32 -24.10 0.14
C ASN A 96 -21.89 -23.98 1.61
N GLY A 97 -20.72 -23.41 1.88
CA GLY A 97 -20.29 -23.04 3.23
C GLY A 97 -19.83 -24.19 4.14
N GLY A 98 -20.34 -25.42 3.99
CA GLY A 98 -19.91 -26.60 4.77
C GLY A 98 -18.75 -27.40 4.17
N GLY A 99 -18.24 -26.98 3.01
CA GLY A 99 -17.14 -27.62 2.32
C GLY A 99 -17.58 -28.65 1.27
N ILE A 100 -16.62 -29.41 0.73
CA ILE A 100 -16.88 -30.34 -0.37
C ILE A 100 -17.66 -31.60 0.09
N GLY A 101 -17.59 -31.95 1.38
CA GLY A 101 -18.29 -33.11 1.94
C GLY A 101 -19.81 -33.07 1.80
N ASP A 102 -20.41 -31.87 1.67
CA ASP A 102 -21.87 -31.70 1.58
C ASP A 102 -22.44 -32.03 0.18
N ILE A 103 -21.64 -31.92 -0.88
CA ILE A 103 -22.04 -32.32 -2.24
C ILE A 103 -21.68 -33.77 -2.53
N LEU A 104 -20.63 -34.26 -1.89
CA LEU A 104 -20.15 -35.60 -2.11
C LEU A 104 -21.14 -36.62 -1.54
N ARG A 105 -21.24 -37.77 -2.20
CA ARG A 105 -22.05 -38.88 -1.70
C ARG A 105 -21.61 -39.24 -0.27
N ALA A 106 -22.57 -39.32 0.64
CA ALA A 106 -22.34 -39.77 2.01
C ALA A 106 -21.65 -41.16 2.01
N PRO A 107 -20.43 -41.29 2.57
CA PRO A 107 -19.67 -42.54 2.52
C PRO A 107 -20.33 -43.59 3.41
N SER A 108 -20.31 -44.85 2.98
CA SER A 108 -20.83 -45.95 3.80
C SER A 108 -19.83 -46.33 4.88
N SER A 109 -20.30 -46.62 6.11
CA SER A 109 -19.44 -47.10 7.21
C SER A 109 -18.75 -48.44 6.94
N LYS A 110 -19.12 -49.14 5.86
CA LYS A 110 -18.56 -50.42 5.43
C LYS A 110 -17.40 -50.29 4.44
N GLU A 111 -17.09 -49.07 3.98
CA GLU A 111 -16.03 -48.82 3.01
C GLU A 111 -14.69 -48.58 3.73
N GLY A 112 -13.62 -49.25 3.28
CA GLY A 112 -12.29 -49.13 3.89
C GLY A 112 -11.66 -47.73 3.78
N LEU A 113 -12.23 -46.84 2.95
CA LEU A 113 -11.76 -45.47 2.74
C LEU A 113 -12.56 -44.42 3.53
N PHE A 114 -13.50 -44.82 4.38
CA PHE A 114 -14.35 -43.92 5.17
C PHE A 114 -13.54 -42.91 6.00
N VAL A 115 -12.52 -43.37 6.73
CA VAL A 115 -11.71 -42.50 7.60
C VAL A 115 -10.88 -41.50 6.79
N ALA A 116 -10.28 -41.96 5.68
CA ALA A 116 -9.52 -41.09 4.79
C ALA A 116 -10.40 -40.00 4.17
N ARG A 117 -11.66 -40.34 3.85
CA ARG A 117 -12.65 -39.41 3.33
C ARG A 117 -13.04 -38.32 4.34
N VAL A 118 -13.37 -38.71 5.57
CA VAL A 118 -13.73 -37.77 6.64
C VAL A 118 -12.58 -36.79 6.93
N ILE A 119 -11.33 -37.28 6.98
CA ILE A 119 -10.16 -36.42 7.17
C ILE A 119 -10.01 -35.44 6.00
N TYR A 120 -10.22 -35.88 4.76
CA TYR A 120 -10.16 -35.02 3.59
C TYR A 120 -11.21 -33.88 3.66
N ASP A 121 -12.46 -34.20 4.00
CA ASP A 121 -13.54 -33.21 4.08
C ASP A 121 -13.29 -32.19 5.21
N LEU A 122 -12.81 -32.65 6.38
CA LEU A 122 -12.45 -31.78 7.51
C LEU A 122 -11.25 -30.88 7.21
N LEU A 123 -10.22 -31.40 6.54
CA LEU A 123 -9.07 -30.61 6.13
C LEU A 123 -9.46 -29.57 5.07
N PHE A 124 -10.31 -29.94 4.11
CA PHE A 124 -10.83 -29.01 3.13
C PHE A 124 -11.62 -27.88 3.80
N PHE A 125 -12.51 -28.21 4.73
CA PHE A 125 -13.28 -27.21 5.47
C PHE A 125 -12.37 -26.26 6.27
N PHE A 126 -11.43 -26.79 7.06
CA PHE A 126 -10.57 -25.93 7.88
C PHE A 126 -9.61 -25.09 7.06
N ILE A 127 -8.96 -25.66 6.05
CA ILE A 127 -7.95 -24.95 5.26
C ILE A 127 -8.63 -24.01 4.27
N VAL A 128 -9.54 -24.52 3.45
CA VAL A 128 -10.10 -23.75 2.34
C VAL A 128 -11.19 -22.80 2.84
N ILE A 129 -12.16 -23.28 3.62
CA ILE A 129 -13.26 -22.44 4.08
C ILE A 129 -12.81 -21.49 5.20
N ILE A 130 -12.24 -22.03 6.27
CA ILE A 130 -11.92 -21.20 7.44
C ILE A 130 -10.67 -20.34 7.22
N ILE A 131 -9.57 -20.88 6.72
CA ILE A 131 -8.34 -20.08 6.58
C ILE A 131 -8.40 -19.20 5.33
N VAL A 132 -8.65 -19.76 4.13
CA VAL A 132 -8.51 -18.98 2.88
C VAL A 132 -9.59 -17.89 2.73
N LEU A 133 -10.87 -18.18 2.96
CA LEU A 133 -11.90 -17.13 2.83
C LEU A 133 -11.69 -16.01 3.86
N ASN A 134 -11.38 -16.35 5.11
CA ASN A 134 -11.14 -15.32 6.14
C ASN A 134 -9.85 -14.54 5.90
N LEU A 135 -8.83 -15.14 5.26
CA LEU A 135 -7.64 -14.41 4.83
C LEU A 135 -8.01 -13.39 3.75
N ILE A 136 -8.81 -13.77 2.74
CA ILE A 136 -9.26 -12.85 1.69
C ILE A 136 -10.04 -11.68 2.30
N PHE A 137 -11.00 -11.96 3.19
CA PHE A 137 -11.73 -10.91 3.90
C PHE A 137 -10.81 -10.08 4.80
N GLY A 138 -9.82 -10.71 5.45
CA GLY A 138 -8.80 -10.04 6.23
C GLY A 138 -8.02 -9.01 5.42
N VAL A 139 -7.54 -9.37 4.23
CA VAL A 139 -6.84 -8.46 3.31
C VAL A 139 -7.77 -7.32 2.86
N ILE A 140 -9.02 -7.62 2.54
CA ILE A 140 -9.99 -6.58 2.15
C ILE A 140 -10.21 -5.59 3.31
N ILE A 141 -10.39 -6.06 4.54
CA ILE A 141 -10.58 -5.19 5.71
C ILE A 141 -9.33 -4.36 5.98
N ASP A 142 -8.15 -4.96 5.88
CA ASP A 142 -6.86 -4.29 6.09
C ASP A 142 -6.66 -3.16 5.07
N THR A 143 -6.88 -3.44 3.79
CA THR A 143 -6.78 -2.41 2.74
C THR A 143 -7.78 -1.26 2.92
N PHE A 144 -9.00 -1.52 3.41
CA PHE A 144 -9.94 -0.45 3.74
C PHE A 144 -9.51 0.37 4.97
N ALA A 145 -8.90 -0.28 5.96
CA ALA A 145 -8.34 0.41 7.12
C ALA A 145 -7.17 1.33 6.70
N ASP A 146 -6.31 0.87 5.81
CA ASP A 146 -5.21 1.65 5.25
C ASP A 146 -5.71 2.86 4.47
N LEU A 147 -6.66 2.68 3.54
CA LEU A 147 -7.26 3.79 2.79
C LEU A 147 -7.91 4.83 3.72
N ARG A 148 -8.50 4.39 4.82
CA ARG A 148 -9.06 5.30 5.85
C ARG A 148 -7.94 6.06 6.56
N SER A 149 -6.88 5.38 6.99
CA SER A 149 -5.73 5.99 7.65
C SER A 149 -5.06 7.03 6.75
N GLU A 150 -4.83 6.69 5.48
CA GLU A 150 -4.24 7.59 4.49
C GLU A 150 -5.11 8.85 4.28
N LYS A 151 -6.43 8.69 4.16
CA LYS A 151 -7.37 9.81 4.07
C LYS A 151 -7.29 10.69 5.32
N GLN A 152 -7.30 10.09 6.51
CA GLN A 152 -7.22 10.84 7.77
C GLN A 152 -5.88 11.59 7.90
N GLN A 153 -4.78 10.98 7.51
CA GLN A 153 -3.46 11.60 7.51
C GLN A 153 -3.41 12.80 6.53
N LYS A 154 -3.94 12.64 5.32
CA LYS A 154 -4.03 13.73 4.33
C LYS A 154 -4.87 14.89 4.84
N GLU A 155 -6.03 14.61 5.42
CA GLU A 155 -6.88 15.64 6.01
C GLU A 155 -6.24 16.32 7.22
N ALA A 156 -5.48 15.58 8.03
CA ALA A 156 -4.73 16.14 9.15
C ALA A 156 -3.66 17.10 8.65
N ILE A 157 -2.79 16.68 7.71
CA ILE A 157 -1.73 17.52 7.13
C ILE A 157 -2.34 18.80 6.53
N LEU A 158 -3.45 18.69 5.81
CA LEU A 158 -4.11 19.84 5.18
C LEU A 158 -4.66 20.85 6.21
N LYS A 159 -5.06 20.38 7.40
CA LYS A 159 -5.55 21.24 8.50
C LYS A 159 -4.42 21.80 9.37
N THR A 160 -3.30 21.08 9.50
CA THR A 160 -2.21 21.46 10.41
C THR A 160 -1.05 22.13 9.72
N THR A 161 -0.92 22.03 8.41
CA THR A 161 0.26 22.49 7.68
C THR A 161 -0.16 23.42 6.55
N CYS A 162 0.50 24.58 6.44
CA CYS A 162 0.21 25.54 5.38
C CYS A 162 0.66 24.98 4.01
N PHE A 163 -0.23 25.03 3.01
CA PHE A 163 0.03 24.48 1.67
C PHE A 163 1.21 25.14 0.95
N VAL A 164 1.43 26.44 1.18
CA VAL A 164 2.45 27.22 0.45
C VAL A 164 3.82 27.10 1.11
N CYS A 165 3.92 27.41 2.42
CA CYS A 165 5.20 27.48 3.13
C CYS A 165 5.56 26.23 3.92
N SER A 166 4.67 25.25 4.03
CA SER A 166 4.89 24.01 4.79
C SER A 166 5.14 24.20 6.30
N LEU A 167 4.78 25.35 6.86
CA LEU A 167 4.83 25.57 8.31
C LEU A 167 3.63 24.91 8.99
N ASN A 168 3.89 24.33 10.16
CA ASN A 168 2.85 23.74 11.00
C ASN A 168 2.08 24.83 11.75
N ARG A 169 0.82 24.54 12.08
CA ARG A 169 -0.08 25.38 12.86
C ARG A 169 0.54 25.81 14.19
N SER A 170 1.29 24.90 14.82
CA SER A 170 2.01 25.15 16.05
C SER A 170 3.05 26.27 15.96
N ALA A 171 3.58 26.59 14.78
CA ALA A 171 4.52 27.70 14.61
C ALA A 171 3.84 29.08 14.81
N PHE A 172 2.52 29.14 14.65
CA PHE A 172 1.72 30.36 14.81
C PHE A 172 1.03 30.44 16.18
N ASP A 173 1.18 29.42 17.02
CA ASP A 173 0.69 29.45 18.39
C ASP A 173 1.46 30.51 19.18
N ASN A 174 0.75 31.34 19.96
CA ASN A 174 1.31 32.47 20.72
C ASN A 174 1.99 33.56 19.88
N LYS A 175 1.71 33.63 18.58
CA LYS A 175 2.13 34.74 17.70
C LYS A 175 0.96 35.70 17.47
N THR A 176 1.26 36.88 16.93
CA THR A 176 0.26 37.93 16.67
C THR A 176 -0.72 37.56 15.56
N VAL A 177 -0.30 36.72 14.62
CA VAL A 177 -1.09 36.24 13.48
C VAL A 177 -1.48 34.78 13.72
N SER A 178 -2.77 34.47 13.66
CA SER A 178 -3.28 33.10 13.76
C SER A 178 -3.04 32.31 12.47
N PHE A 179 -3.03 30.99 12.58
CA PHE A 179 -2.88 30.12 11.41
C PHE A 179 -4.00 30.31 10.38
N GLU A 180 -5.24 30.53 10.82
CA GLU A 180 -6.39 30.77 9.95
C GLU A 180 -6.28 32.07 9.17
N GLU A 181 -5.72 33.11 9.79
CA GLU A 181 -5.44 34.38 9.12
C GLU A 181 -4.29 34.19 8.12
N HIS A 182 -3.20 33.54 8.54
CA HIS A 182 -2.05 33.21 7.69
C HIS A 182 -2.45 32.52 6.38
N ILE A 183 -3.31 31.49 6.42
CA ILE A 183 -3.73 30.77 5.20
C ILE A 183 -4.74 31.57 4.34
N LYS A 184 -5.47 32.53 4.92
CA LYS A 184 -6.52 33.29 4.22
C LYS A 184 -6.01 34.57 3.58
N SER A 185 -5.15 35.31 4.27
CA SER A 185 -4.66 36.62 3.82
C SER A 185 -3.22 36.58 3.32
N GLU A 186 -2.29 35.95 4.06
CA GLU A 186 -0.87 35.88 3.66
C GLU A 186 -0.62 34.83 2.57
N HIS A 187 -0.98 33.57 2.83
CA HIS A 187 -0.68 32.39 2.01
C HIS A 187 -1.94 31.75 1.42
N ASN A 188 -2.78 32.57 0.78
CA ASN A 188 -3.93 32.08 0.05
C ASN A 188 -3.53 31.43 -1.28
N MET A 189 -3.81 30.13 -1.45
CA MET A 189 -3.46 29.37 -2.66
C MET A 189 -4.00 30.00 -3.96
N TRP A 190 -5.18 30.63 -3.91
CA TRP A 190 -5.81 31.23 -5.08
C TRP A 190 -5.13 32.51 -5.52
N HIS A 191 -4.61 33.30 -4.57
CA HIS A 191 -3.86 34.51 -4.90
C HIS A 191 -2.58 34.18 -5.68
N TYR A 192 -1.91 33.08 -5.36
CA TYR A 192 -0.76 32.60 -6.16
C TYR A 192 -1.17 32.22 -7.58
N LEU A 193 -2.31 31.52 -7.75
CA LEU A 193 -2.82 31.17 -9.07
C LEU A 193 -3.16 32.42 -9.89
N TYR A 194 -3.86 33.38 -9.29
CA TYR A 194 -4.22 34.64 -9.94
C TYR A 194 -2.98 35.43 -10.36
N PHE A 195 -1.95 35.47 -9.51
CA PHE A 195 -0.69 36.14 -9.83
C PHE A 195 0.05 35.48 -11.00
N ILE A 196 0.08 34.14 -11.07
CA ILE A 196 0.68 33.43 -12.21
C ILE A 196 -0.07 33.75 -13.51
N VAL A 197 -1.41 33.80 -13.48
CA VAL A 197 -2.21 34.17 -14.66
C VAL A 197 -1.98 35.63 -15.05
N LEU A 198 -1.95 36.55 -14.09
CA LEU A 198 -1.66 37.97 -14.30
C LEU A 198 -0.33 38.16 -15.04
N VAL A 199 0.74 37.55 -14.53
CA VAL A 199 2.09 37.67 -15.09
C VAL A 199 2.21 37.03 -16.49
N LYS A 200 1.32 36.10 -16.85
CA LYS A 200 1.26 35.53 -18.20
C LYS A 200 0.51 36.40 -19.22
N VAL A 201 -0.48 37.17 -18.78
CA VAL A 201 -1.36 37.96 -19.67
C VAL A 201 -0.90 39.43 -19.78
N LYS A 202 -0.33 39.96 -18.70
CA LYS A 202 0.13 41.35 -18.63
C LYS A 202 1.31 41.58 -19.59
N ASP A 203 1.38 42.79 -20.17
CA ASP A 203 2.44 43.17 -21.09
C ASP A 203 3.81 43.19 -20.37
N PRO A 204 4.87 42.57 -20.93
CA PRO A 204 6.19 42.54 -20.32
C PRO A 204 6.81 43.92 -20.06
N THR A 205 6.39 44.96 -20.79
CA THR A 205 6.88 46.34 -20.59
C THR A 205 6.28 47.01 -19.35
N GLU A 206 5.16 46.51 -18.84
CA GLU A 206 4.47 47.03 -17.65
C GLU A 206 4.80 46.23 -16.38
N PHE A 207 5.71 45.27 -16.47
CA PHE A 207 6.10 44.47 -15.31
C PHE A 207 6.79 45.33 -14.26
N THR A 208 6.41 45.11 -13.00
CA THR A 208 7.21 45.57 -11.87
C THR A 208 8.47 44.70 -11.73
N GLY A 209 9.45 45.15 -10.92
CA GLY A 209 10.67 44.38 -10.67
C GLY A 209 10.39 42.94 -10.19
N PRO A 210 9.57 42.74 -9.15
CA PRO A 210 9.19 41.40 -8.69
C PRO A 210 8.41 40.58 -9.73
N GLU A 211 7.50 41.20 -10.48
CA GLU A 211 6.75 40.52 -11.55
C GLU A 211 7.69 39.99 -12.65
N SER A 212 8.67 40.79 -13.05
CA SER A 212 9.69 40.39 -14.04
C SER A 212 10.51 39.19 -13.56
N TYR A 213 10.89 39.19 -12.27
CA TYR A 213 11.59 38.06 -11.65
C TYR A 213 10.74 36.80 -11.65
N VAL A 214 9.49 36.88 -11.22
CA VAL A 214 8.59 35.71 -11.19
C VAL A 214 8.27 35.23 -12.60
N TYR A 215 8.09 36.12 -13.58
CA TYR A 215 7.91 35.75 -14.99
C TYR A 215 9.08 34.90 -15.49
N ALA A 216 10.32 35.33 -15.23
CA ALA A 216 11.51 34.58 -15.64
C ALA A 216 11.57 33.20 -14.97
N MET A 217 11.26 33.11 -13.68
CA MET A 217 11.24 31.85 -12.93
C MET A 217 10.15 30.89 -13.45
N VAL A 218 8.94 31.41 -13.69
CA VAL A 218 7.82 30.61 -14.24
C VAL A 218 8.14 30.14 -15.65
N LYS A 219 8.74 30.99 -16.50
CA LYS A 219 9.18 30.62 -17.85
C LYS A 219 10.28 29.55 -17.84
N ALA A 220 11.16 29.58 -16.84
CA ALA A 220 12.22 28.58 -16.64
C ALA A 220 11.74 27.30 -15.92
N GLY A 221 10.50 27.26 -15.42
CA GLY A 221 9.98 26.13 -14.63
C GLY A 221 10.59 26.02 -13.23
N ILE A 222 11.15 27.10 -12.68
CA ILE A 222 11.82 27.12 -11.37
C ILE A 222 10.82 27.56 -10.29
N LEU A 223 10.71 26.78 -9.22
CA LEU A 223 9.74 26.99 -8.13
C LEU A 223 10.32 27.69 -6.89
N GLU A 224 11.57 28.17 -6.95
CA GLU A 224 12.27 28.74 -5.79
C GLU A 224 11.71 30.08 -5.30
N TRP A 225 10.88 30.74 -6.11
CA TRP A 225 10.22 31.99 -5.71
C TRP A 225 9.10 31.78 -4.68
N PHE A 226 8.60 30.55 -4.49
CA PHE A 226 7.67 30.22 -3.41
C PHE A 226 8.40 30.21 -2.04
N PRO A 227 7.77 30.71 -0.97
CA PRO A 227 8.35 30.66 0.36
C PRO A 227 8.41 29.20 0.85
N ARG A 228 9.56 28.77 1.40
CA ARG A 228 9.73 27.45 2.03
C ARG A 228 10.09 27.63 3.50
N LEU A 229 9.32 27.03 4.40
CA LEU A 229 9.50 27.03 5.85
C LEU A 229 9.69 28.43 6.45
N ARG A 230 9.07 29.46 5.85
CA ARG A 230 9.18 30.85 6.29
C ARG A 230 7.88 31.62 6.05
N ALA A 231 7.61 32.59 6.91
CA ALA A 231 6.50 33.53 6.80
C ALA A 231 6.91 34.88 7.39
N MET A 232 6.36 35.98 6.86
CA MET A 232 6.73 37.33 7.31
C MET A 232 6.23 37.63 8.73
N SER A 233 5.07 37.11 9.08
CA SER A 233 4.50 37.14 10.42
C SER A 233 5.36 36.48 11.50
N LEU A 234 6.24 35.54 11.14
CA LEU A 234 7.16 34.88 12.07
C LEU A 234 8.52 35.58 12.17
N ALA A 235 9.04 36.08 11.03
CA ALA A 235 10.36 36.69 10.96
C ALA A 235 10.55 37.91 11.88
N ALA A 236 9.49 38.67 12.16
CA ALA A 236 9.55 39.83 13.04
C ALA A 236 9.80 39.44 14.51
N VAL A 237 9.30 38.28 14.96
CA VAL A 237 9.45 37.82 16.35
C VAL A 237 10.78 37.11 16.55
N ASP A 238 11.25 36.38 15.53
CA ASP A 238 12.53 35.66 15.61
C ASP A 238 13.72 36.63 15.61
N ALA A 239 13.60 37.79 14.93
CA ALA A 239 14.62 38.84 14.97
C ALA A 239 14.90 39.37 16.39
N ASP A 240 13.88 39.46 17.25
CA ASP A 240 14.06 39.89 18.64
C ASP A 240 14.79 38.82 19.47
N GLY A 241 14.47 37.53 19.24
CA GLY A 241 15.14 36.40 19.89
C GLY A 241 16.61 36.27 19.50
N GLU A 242 16.91 36.31 18.20
CA GLU A 242 18.28 36.26 17.68
C GLU A 242 19.12 37.43 18.23
N GLN A 243 18.52 38.62 18.36
CA GLN A 243 19.22 39.78 18.90
C GLN A 243 19.52 39.64 20.40
N ILE A 244 18.68 38.94 21.17
CA ILE A 244 18.94 38.60 22.58
C ILE A 244 20.09 37.58 22.67
N GLU A 245 20.07 36.54 21.84
CA GLU A 245 21.14 35.53 21.81
C GLU A 245 22.48 36.12 21.40
N LEU A 246 22.51 36.99 20.39
CA LEU A 246 23.74 37.70 19.97
C LEU A 246 24.31 38.56 21.10
N ARG A 247 23.47 39.28 21.85
CA ARG A 247 23.92 40.07 23.02
C ARG A 247 24.45 39.17 24.14
N SER A 248 23.82 38.02 24.38
CA SER A 248 24.29 37.03 25.35
C SER A 248 25.66 36.48 24.96
N MET A 249 25.83 36.05 23.70
CA MET A 249 27.11 35.55 23.18
C MET A 249 28.22 36.61 23.23
N GLN A 250 27.89 37.87 22.91
CA GLN A 250 28.84 38.97 23.01
C GLN A 250 29.31 39.20 24.46
N THR A 251 28.43 39.03 25.44
CA THR A 251 28.78 39.14 26.88
C THR A 251 29.75 38.04 27.28
N GLN A 252 29.50 36.78 26.86
CA GLN A 252 30.41 35.65 27.12
C GLN A 252 31.78 35.84 26.44
N LEU A 253 31.82 36.40 25.23
CA LEU A 253 33.08 36.71 24.55
C LEU A 253 33.91 37.77 25.29
N LEU A 254 33.27 38.80 25.84
CA LEU A 254 33.97 39.81 26.63
C LEU A 254 34.52 39.23 27.94
N GLU A 255 33.76 38.35 28.59
CA GLU A 255 34.21 37.66 29.81
C GLU A 255 35.41 36.75 29.54
N THR A 256 35.35 35.93 28.49
CA THR A 256 36.47 35.08 28.08
C THR A 256 37.69 35.90 27.68
N GLN A 257 37.52 37.03 27.00
CA GLN A 257 38.62 37.94 26.67
C GLN A 257 39.27 38.53 27.93
N LEU A 258 38.47 38.90 28.93
CA LEU A 258 38.97 39.41 30.21
C LEU A 258 39.79 38.32 30.94
N LEU A 259 39.27 37.09 30.99
CA LEU A 259 39.96 35.95 31.57
C LEU A 259 41.30 35.66 30.87
N ILE A 260 41.32 35.68 29.54
CA ILE A 260 42.56 35.48 28.75
C ILE A 260 43.57 36.58 29.06
N LYS A 261 43.13 37.85 29.14
CA LYS A 261 44.02 38.96 29.51
C LYS A 261 44.59 38.78 30.92
N ASN A 262 43.74 38.42 31.88
CA ASN A 262 44.17 38.19 33.25
C ASN A 262 45.19 37.03 33.33
N LEU A 263 44.89 35.90 32.69
CA LEU A 263 45.80 34.76 32.61
C LEU A 263 47.13 35.14 31.93
N SER A 264 47.09 35.94 30.87
CA SER A 264 48.30 36.43 30.20
C SER A 264 49.15 37.27 31.13
N THR A 265 48.55 38.14 31.95
CA THR A 265 49.27 38.94 32.95
C THR A 265 49.90 38.04 34.01
N GLN A 266 49.14 37.07 34.54
CA GLN A 266 49.66 36.10 35.52
C GLN A 266 50.84 35.27 34.97
N LEU A 267 50.76 34.85 33.69
CA LEU A 267 51.87 34.15 33.04
C LEU A 267 53.10 35.04 32.86
N HIS A 268 52.92 36.33 32.58
CA HIS A 268 54.02 37.28 32.45
C HIS A 268 54.71 37.51 33.79
N GLU A 269 53.93 37.76 34.85
CA GLU A 269 54.45 37.93 36.22
C GLU A 269 55.19 36.67 36.70
N LEU A 270 54.62 35.48 36.46
CA LEU A 270 55.25 34.21 36.81
C LEU A 270 56.57 34.01 36.07
N LYS A 271 56.61 34.34 34.77
CA LYS A 271 57.84 34.30 33.97
C LYS A 271 58.90 35.25 34.55
N ASP A 272 58.54 36.48 34.88
CA ASP A 272 59.47 37.46 35.43
C ASP A 272 60.04 36.98 36.76
N HIS A 273 59.21 36.48 37.66
CA HIS A 273 59.63 35.83 38.90
C HIS A 273 60.61 34.67 38.66
N MET A 274 60.32 33.80 37.69
CA MET A 274 61.20 32.67 37.32
C MET A 274 62.55 33.14 36.78
N THR A 275 62.57 34.19 35.94
CA THR A 275 63.83 34.75 35.42
C THR A 275 64.65 35.42 36.53
N GLU A 276 63.99 36.11 37.45
CA GLU A 276 64.66 36.77 38.57
C GLU A 276 65.22 35.74 39.56
N GLN A 277 64.46 34.69 39.87
CA GLN A 277 64.98 33.56 40.65
C GLN A 277 66.17 32.88 39.97
N ARG A 278 66.15 32.73 38.63
CA ARG A 278 67.29 32.18 37.88
C ARG A 278 68.52 33.10 38.00
N LYS A 279 68.36 34.42 37.87
CA LYS A 279 69.45 35.39 38.07
C LYS A 279 70.00 35.33 39.50
N GLN A 280 69.13 35.24 40.51
CA GLN A 280 69.54 35.10 41.90
C GLN A 280 70.34 33.81 42.12
N LYS A 281 69.88 32.66 41.60
CA LYS A 281 70.63 31.39 41.67
C LYS A 281 71.99 31.47 40.95
N GLN A 282 72.08 32.15 39.81
CA GLN A 282 73.35 32.39 39.13
C GLN A 282 74.31 33.26 39.95
N ARG A 283 73.80 34.31 40.61
CA ARG A 283 74.59 35.15 41.53
C ARG A 283 75.11 34.37 42.72
N LEU A 284 74.28 33.54 43.35
CA LEU A 284 74.71 32.64 44.43
C LEU A 284 75.74 31.59 43.96
N GLY A 285 75.57 31.05 42.76
CA GLY A 285 76.53 30.11 42.15
C GLY A 285 77.92 30.74 41.93
N LEU A 286 77.96 31.98 41.43
CA LEU A 286 79.21 32.73 41.25
C LEU A 286 79.95 32.96 42.58
N LEU A 287 79.23 33.36 43.63
CA LEU A 287 79.80 33.58 44.97
C LEU A 287 80.38 32.28 45.56
N ASN A 288 79.74 31.14 45.30
CA ASN A 288 80.23 29.83 45.77
C ASN A 288 81.47 29.34 44.98
N THR A 289 81.56 29.65 43.68
CA THR A 289 82.77 29.36 42.87
C THR A 289 83.95 30.24 43.28
N THR A 290 83.74 31.50 43.65
CA THR A 290 84.81 32.36 44.20
C THR A 290 85.26 31.92 45.60
N ALA A 291 84.36 31.37 46.43
CA ALA A 291 84.74 30.80 47.72
C ALA A 291 85.61 29.54 47.58
N ASN A 292 85.37 28.71 46.57
CA ASN A 292 86.19 27.51 46.30
C ASN A 292 87.50 27.78 45.55
N SER A 293 87.70 28.95 44.94
CA SER A 293 88.94 29.33 44.26
C SER A 293 89.90 30.15 45.14
N LEU A 294 89.50 30.49 46.36
CA LEU A 294 90.34 31.16 47.37
C LEU A 294 91.01 30.19 48.37
N LEU A 295 91.13 28.91 48.03
CA LEU A 295 92.03 27.98 48.73
C LEU A 295 93.04 27.38 47.74
N PRO A 296 94.14 28.11 47.45
CA PRO A 296 95.44 27.47 47.31
C PRO A 296 96.48 28.12 48.22
N PHE A 297 97.34 27.26 48.78
CA PHE A 297 98.52 27.52 49.61
C PHE A 297 98.29 27.77 51.11
N GLN A 298 98.13 26.66 51.83
CA GLN A 298 99.21 26.23 52.72
C GLN A 298 99.52 24.75 52.48
#